data_AF-A0A0C3D995-F1
#
_entry.id   AF-A0A0C3D995-F1
#
_cell.length_a   1.000
_cell.length_b   1.000
_cell.length_c   1.000
_cell.angle_alpha   90.00
_cell.angle_beta   90.00
_cell.angle_gamma   90.00
#
_symmetry.space_group_name_H-M   'P 1'
#
loop_
_entity.id
_entity.type
_entity.pdbx_description
1 polymer ?
#
loop_
_entity_poly.entity_id
_entity_poly.type
_entity_poly.pdbx_seq_one_letter_code
_entity_poly.pdbx_strand_id
1 'polypeptide(L)'
;MRPLLTFKLSNNRRDGASGVCGMCLNLEADNVGVSIFGNDRVIKEGDTVKRTGQIINIPVGPGLLHCVVNALGDLIDAKSPIEAAECCRASLKAPDPVTRSTSL
;
A
#
# COMPACT_ATOMS: atom_id res chain seq x y z
N MET A 1 -4.48 -7.02 17.73
CA MET A 1 -4.13 -7.30 16.32
C MET A 1 -3.18 -6.20 15.86
N ARG A 2 -1.88 -6.49 15.71
CA ARG A 2 -0.91 -5.47 15.28
C ARG A 2 -1.06 -5.26 13.77
N PRO A 3 -1.19 -4.03 13.29
CA PRO A 3 -1.33 -3.80 11.85
C PRO A 3 -0.05 -4.18 11.12
N LEU A 4 -0.20 -4.82 9.95
CA LEU A 4 0.90 -5.13 9.05
C LEU A 4 1.53 -3.80 8.59
N LEU A 5 2.83 -3.65 8.83
CA LEU A 5 3.56 -2.41 8.56
C LEU A 5 4.10 -2.41 7.13
N THR A 6 3.99 -1.27 6.47
CA THR A 6 4.58 -1.03 5.16
C THR A 6 6.02 -0.56 5.32
N PHE A 7 6.88 -0.99 4.41
CA PHE A 7 8.26 -0.54 4.28
C PHE A 7 8.46 0.05 2.89
N LYS A 8 9.33 1.05 2.81
CA LYS A 8 9.78 1.64 1.55
C LYS A 8 11.27 1.37 1.41
N LEU A 9 11.64 0.72 0.32
CA LEU A 9 13.04 0.53 -0.04
C LEU A 9 13.56 1.86 -0.59
N SER A 10 14.55 2.42 0.08
CA SER A 10 15.22 3.65 -0.35
C SER A 10 16.54 3.23 -0.99
N ASN A 11 16.54 3.05 -2.32
CA ASN A 11 17.78 2.81 -3.03
C ASN A 11 18.58 4.13 -3.15
N ASN A 12 19.90 4.07 -3.06
CA ASN A 12 20.80 5.25 -3.02
C ASN A 12 20.92 5.99 -4.37
N ARG A 13 20.04 5.73 -5.34
CA ARG A 13 19.98 6.50 -6.60
C ARG A 13 19.16 7.76 -6.36
N ARG A 14 19.81 8.90 -6.62
CA ARG A 14 19.40 10.26 -6.26
C ARG A 14 18.29 10.83 -7.17
N ASP A 15 17.47 9.98 -7.78
CA ASP A 15 16.46 10.39 -8.77
C ASP A 15 15.06 9.94 -8.34
N GLY A 16 14.17 10.92 -8.21
CA GLY A 16 12.90 10.85 -7.48
C GLY A 16 11.76 10.08 -8.16
N ALA A 17 11.95 8.83 -8.57
CA ALA A 17 10.83 8.01 -9.03
C ALA A 17 11.03 6.52 -8.68
N SER A 18 10.00 5.91 -8.07
CA SER A 18 9.86 4.47 -7.79
C SER A 18 10.80 3.88 -6.71
N GLY A 19 10.62 4.31 -5.45
CA GLY A 19 11.03 3.47 -4.32
C GLY A 19 10.06 2.30 -4.18
N VAL A 20 10.57 1.06 -4.29
CA VAL A 20 9.75 -0.15 -4.17
C VAL A 20 9.13 -0.22 -2.77
N CYS A 21 7.82 -0.42 -2.69
CA CYS A 21 7.13 -0.61 -1.42
C CYS A 21 6.92 -2.10 -1.15
N GLY A 22 6.79 -2.46 0.12
CA GLY A 22 6.54 -3.83 0.52
C GLY A 22 5.84 -3.92 1.86
N MET A 23 5.21 -5.05 2.13
CA MET A 23 4.52 -5.35 3.38
C MET A 23 5.23 -6.45 4.12
N CYS A 24 5.52 -6.21 5.41
CA CYS A 24 6.07 -7.27 6.25
C CYS A 24 4.97 -8.26 6.64
N LEU A 25 5.15 -9.51 6.24
CA LEU A 25 4.24 -10.61 6.56
C LEU A 25 4.72 -11.39 7.78
N ASN A 26 6.03 -11.60 7.89
CA ASN A 26 6.63 -12.39 8.95
C ASN A 26 7.73 -11.60 9.66
N LEU A 27 7.79 -11.73 10.99
CA LEU A 27 8.78 -11.07 11.84
C LEU A 27 9.39 -12.14 12.74
N GLU A 28 10.64 -12.48 12.48
CA GLU A 28 11.45 -13.36 13.31
C GLU A 28 12.51 -12.53 14.05
N ALA A 29 13.24 -13.15 14.99
CA ALA A 29 14.18 -12.43 15.85
C ALA A 29 15.31 -11.76 15.06
N ASP A 30 15.77 -12.41 13.99
CA ASP A 30 16.97 -12.03 13.25
C ASP A 30 16.67 -11.63 11.79
N ASN A 31 15.42 -11.78 11.36
CA ASN A 31 15.01 -11.76 9.97
C ASN A 31 13.54 -11.34 9.82
N VAL A 32 13.23 -10.69 8.70
CA VAL A 32 11.90 -10.16 8.41
C VAL A 32 11.49 -10.59 7.02
N GLY A 33 10.35 -11.27 6.91
CA GLY A 33 9.75 -11.67 5.64
C GLY A 33 8.93 -10.51 5.08
N VAL A 34 9.35 -9.98 3.93
CA VAL A 34 8.69 -8.85 3.24
C VAL A 34 8.13 -9.32 1.90
N SER A 35 6.87 -9.03 1.64
CA SER A 35 6.28 -9.15 0.32
C SER A 35 6.49 -7.85 -0.45
N ILE A 36 7.03 -7.94 -1.66
CA ILE A 36 7.45 -6.80 -2.46
C ILE A 36 6.33 -6.43 -3.45
N PHE A 37 5.98 -5.15 -3.50
CA PHE A 37 5.06 -4.60 -4.49
C PHE A 37 5.86 -3.78 -5.52
N GLY A 38 6.24 -4.43 -6.61
CA GLY A 38 7.01 -3.82 -7.69
C GLY A 38 7.99 -4.80 -8.31
N ASN A 39 8.99 -4.25 -8.99
CA ASN A 39 10.04 -5.05 -9.62
C ASN A 39 11.04 -5.55 -8.57
N ASP A 40 11.25 -6.85 -8.50
CA ASP A 40 12.23 -7.50 -7.62
C ASP A 40 13.68 -7.26 -8.10
N ARG A 41 13.89 -7.06 -9.41
CA ARG A 41 15.22 -6.93 -10.03
C ARG A 41 16.01 -5.69 -9.58
N VAL A 42 15.32 -4.70 -9.03
CA VAL A 42 15.96 -3.46 -8.55
C VAL A 42 16.44 -3.55 -7.10
N ILE A 43 16.12 -4.65 -6.42
CA ILE A 43 16.48 -4.88 -5.02
C ILE A 43 17.79 -5.65 -4.97
N LYS A 44 18.73 -5.17 -4.15
CA LYS A 44 19.99 -5.85 -3.89
C LYS A 44 20.25 -6.00 -2.41
N GLU A 45 21.04 -7.00 -2.07
CA GLU A 45 21.54 -7.18 -0.71
C GLU A 45 22.31 -5.92 -0.27
N GLY A 46 22.02 -5.45 0.95
CA GLY A 46 22.57 -4.20 1.49
C GLY A 46 21.74 -2.94 1.21
N ASP A 47 20.64 -3.02 0.45
CA ASP A 47 19.74 -1.88 0.28
C ASP A 47 19.08 -1.48 1.61
N THR A 48 18.99 -0.17 1.85
CA THR A 48 18.40 0.34 3.10
C THR A 48 16.87 0.34 3.01
N VAL A 49 16.24 -0.45 3.88
CA VAL A 49 14.79 -0.40 4.10
C VAL A 49 14.44 0.61 5.19
N LYS A 50 13.39 1.40 4.95
CA LYS A 50 12.83 2.30 5.96
C LYS A 50 11.38 1.92 6.23
N ARG A 51 11.02 1.80 7.51
CA ARG A 51 9.61 1.70 7.93
C ARG A 51 8.94 3.03 7.62
N THR A 52 7.81 3.00 6.91
CA THR A 52 7.02 4.22 6.69
C THR A 52 6.08 4.50 7.86
N GLY A 53 5.82 3.51 8.73
CA GLY A 53 4.90 3.65 9.87
C GLY A 53 3.43 3.80 9.45
N GLN A 54 3.16 3.72 8.15
CA GLN A 54 1.86 3.81 7.55
C GLN A 54 1.38 2.41 7.16
N ILE A 55 0.11 2.15 7.43
CA ILE A 55 -0.61 1.00 6.89
C ILE A 55 -0.91 1.31 5.42
N ILE A 56 -1.05 0.27 4.60
CA ILE A 56 -1.48 0.42 3.20
C ILE A 56 -2.78 1.23 3.17
N ASN A 57 -2.66 2.45 2.66
CA ASN A 57 -3.75 3.39 2.43
C ASN A 57 -3.95 3.51 0.93
N ILE A 58 -5.20 3.41 0.50
CA ILE A 58 -5.58 3.47 -0.90
C ILE A 58 -6.51 4.68 -1.05
N PRO A 59 -6.32 5.54 -2.07
CA PRO A 59 -7.28 6.58 -2.40
C PRO A 59 -8.66 5.96 -2.65
N VAL A 60 -9.71 6.62 -2.18
CA VAL A 60 -11.10 6.27 -2.43
C VAL A 60 -11.89 7.52 -2.80
N GLY A 61 -12.92 7.36 -3.61
CA GLY A 61 -13.82 8.44 -3.97
C GLY A 61 -14.39 8.31 -5.38
N PRO A 62 -15.34 9.19 -5.74
CA PRO A 62 -15.97 9.18 -7.06
C PRO A 62 -14.98 9.44 -8.20
N GLY A 63 -13.84 10.09 -7.94
CA GLY A 63 -12.77 10.30 -8.93
C GLY A 63 -12.12 9.02 -9.47
N LEU A 64 -12.34 7.86 -8.82
CA LEU A 64 -11.87 6.56 -9.32
C LEU A 64 -12.81 5.94 -10.35
N LEU A 65 -14.03 6.47 -10.50
CA LEU A 65 -14.97 5.96 -11.49
C LEU A 65 -14.37 6.14 -12.89
N HIS A 66 -14.43 5.09 -13.70
CA HIS A 66 -13.87 5.04 -15.06
C HIS A 66 -12.33 5.12 -15.17
N CYS A 67 -11.61 4.98 -14.06
CA CYS A 67 -10.15 4.95 -14.01
C CYS A 67 -9.64 3.52 -13.79
N VAL A 68 -8.49 3.19 -14.39
CA VAL A 68 -7.79 1.92 -14.13
C VAL A 68 -6.67 2.19 -13.14
N VAL A 69 -6.77 1.58 -11.96
CA VAL A 69 -5.80 1.73 -10.87
C VAL A 69 -5.12 0.40 -10.54
N ASN A 70 -3.90 0.48 -10.00
CA ASN A 70 -3.19 -0.66 -9.46
C ASN A 70 -3.67 -1.00 -8.03
N ALA A 71 -3.13 -2.07 -7.45
CA ALA A 71 -3.48 -2.51 -6.08
C ALA A 71 -3.08 -1.52 -4.96
N LEU A 72 -2.21 -0.56 -5.26
CA LEU A 72 -1.79 0.50 -4.34
C LEU A 72 -2.63 1.78 -4.52
N GLY A 73 -3.47 1.83 -5.55
CA GLY A 73 -4.28 2.98 -5.93
C GLY A 73 -3.59 4.00 -6.83
N ASP A 74 -2.42 3.68 -7.38
CA ASP A 74 -1.80 4.50 -8.42
C ASP A 74 -2.51 4.28 -9.75
N LEU A 75 -2.69 5.36 -10.51
CA LEU A 75 -3.32 5.32 -11.82
C LEU A 75 -2.39 4.65 -12.84
N ILE A 76 -2.88 3.61 -13.52
CA ILE A 76 -2.17 2.93 -14.61
C ILE A 76 -2.53 3.58 -15.96
N ASP A 77 -3.75 4.12 -16.06
CA ASP A 77 -4.22 4.82 -17.25
C ASP A 77 -3.56 6.22 -17.35
N ALA A 78 -3.18 6.66 -18.54
CA ALA A 78 -2.55 7.98 -18.74
C ALA A 78 -3.56 9.15 -18.71
N LYS A 79 -4.66 8.98 -17.98
CA LYS A 79 -5.70 9.99 -17.78
C LYS A 79 -5.29 10.99 -16.69
N SER A 80 -6.08 12.05 -16.57
CA SER A 80 -5.92 13.09 -15.55
C SER A 80 -5.77 12.51 -14.14
N PRO A 81 -5.02 13.20 -13.26
CA PRO A 81 -4.86 12.78 -11.86
C PRO A 81 -6.21 12.53 -11.19
N ILE A 82 -6.29 11.47 -10.40
CA ILE A 82 -7.49 11.16 -9.62
C ILE A 82 -7.68 12.26 -8.58
N GLU A 83 -8.79 13.00 -8.65
CA GLU A 83 -9.26 13.81 -7.52
C GLU A 83 -9.85 12.88 -6.46
N ALA A 84 -8.96 12.22 -5.71
CA ALA A 84 -9.34 11.35 -4.60
C ALA A 84 -9.68 12.22 -3.39
N ALA A 85 -10.96 12.25 -3.03
CA ALA A 85 -11.43 13.06 -1.90
C ALA A 85 -10.90 12.53 -0.55
N GLU A 86 -10.70 11.21 -0.43
CA GLU A 86 -10.38 10.56 0.83
C GLU A 86 -9.40 9.39 0.63
N CYS A 87 -8.68 9.01 1.68
CA CYS A 87 -7.84 7.81 1.71
C CYS A 87 -8.40 6.84 2.73
N CYS A 88 -8.59 5.58 2.33
CA CYS A 88 -9.08 4.54 3.20
C CYS A 88 -8.00 3.49 3.44
N ARG A 89 -7.99 2.88 4.63
CA ARG A 89 -7.10 1.75 4.92
C ARG A 89 -7.58 0.54 4.13
N ALA A 90 -6.67 -0.17 3.48
CA ALA A 90 -7.00 -1.38 2.74
C ALA A 90 -7.60 -2.48 3.64
N SER A 91 -7.14 -2.55 4.90
CA SER A 91 -7.60 -3.52 5.89
C SER A 91 -8.39 -2.82 7.00
N LEU A 92 -9.69 -2.66 6.79
CA LEU A 92 -10.64 -2.27 7.83
C LEU A 92 -11.32 -3.51 8.42
N LYS A 93 -11.57 -3.49 9.73
CA LYS A 93 -12.43 -4.50 10.37
C LYS A 93 -13.83 -4.36 9.77
N ALA A 94 -14.42 -5.48 9.38
CA ALA A 94 -15.81 -5.50 8.94
C ALA A 94 -16.74 -4.94 10.04
N PRO A 95 -17.82 -4.23 9.66
CA PRO A 95 -18.81 -3.75 10.61
C PRO A 95 -19.46 -4.93 11.34
N ASP A 96 -19.72 -4.72 12.63
CA ASP A 96 -20.31 -5.72 13.50
C ASP A 96 -21.73 -6.10 13.02
N PRO A 97 -22.20 -7.34 13.24
CA PRO A 97 -23.53 -7.76 12.77
C PRO A 97 -24.68 -6.88 13.29
N VAL A 98 -24.55 -6.31 14.49
CA VAL A 98 -25.56 -5.45 15.12
C VAL A 98 -25.78 -4.12 14.39
N THR A 99 -24.76 -3.63 13.67
CA THR A 99 -24.83 -2.39 12.88
C THR A 99 -25.38 -2.63 11.47
N ARG A 100 -25.64 -3.88 11.10
CA ARG A 100 -26.24 -4.22 9.80
C ARG A 100 -27.75 -4.10 9.94
N SER A 101 -28.36 -3.21 9.16
CA SER A 101 -29.82 -3.10 9.11
C SER A 101 -30.37 -4.16 8.16
N THR A 102 -31.19 -5.08 8.67
CA THR A 102 -32.00 -5.95 7.81
C THR A 102 -33.22 -5.14 7.37
N SER A 103 -33.24 -4.70 6.10
CA SER A 103 -34.44 -4.10 5.53
C SER A 103 -35.41 -5.24 5.20
N LEU A 104 -36.34 -5.52 6.13
CA LEU A 104 -37.56 -6.29 5.85
C LEU A 104 -38.65 -5.33 5.38
#